data_AF-A0A2J7RPN4-F1
#
_entry.id   AF-A0A2J7RPN4-F1
#
_cell.length_a   1.000
_cell.length_b   1.000
_cell.length_c   1.000
_cell.angle_alpha   90.00
_cell.angle_beta   90.00
_cell.angle_gamma   90.00
#
_symmetry.space_group_name_H-M   'P 1'
#
loop_
_entity.id
_entity.type
_entity.pdbx_description
1 polymer ?
#
loop_
_entity_poly.entity_id
_entity_poly.type
_entity_poly.pdbx_seq_one_letter_code
_entity_poly.pdbx_strand_id
1 'polypeptide(L)'
;MGGGDLNLKKSWHPSTMRNMEKVWKAEQKYDQEKKRIAELQREIREERAREDIQKYAEEKGVVEKKDNMKLDWMYKGPGGMVDREEYLLGRPIDKSFEQMQHTEKASASSKNVVELDCLPSSVFSGRSEQVDLARKLQEDPLYIIKKKEIESRSQILRNPVKLKQLQELVRTNLDVLPACVCYICPSVLLVGLYTLSATLYLC
;
A
#
# COMPACT_ATOMS: atom_id res chain seq x y z
N MET A 1 -57.38 32.21 8.82
CA MET A 1 -56.05 32.70 8.42
C MET A 1 -55.03 31.61 8.66
N GLY A 2 -54.73 30.78 7.66
CA GLY A 2 -53.75 29.70 7.75
C GLY A 2 -52.38 30.16 7.27
N GLY A 3 -51.64 30.89 8.12
CA GLY A 3 -50.26 31.33 7.83
C GLY A 3 -49.25 30.34 8.39
N GLY A 4 -49.08 29.19 7.73
CA GLY A 4 -47.97 28.28 8.06
C GLY A 4 -46.63 28.86 7.62
N ASP A 5 -45.57 28.64 8.40
CA ASP A 5 -44.21 29.12 8.12
C ASP A 5 -43.77 28.74 6.70
N LEU A 6 -43.48 29.76 5.89
CA LEU A 6 -43.07 29.61 4.49
C LEU A 6 -41.74 28.86 4.36
N ASN A 7 -40.90 28.88 5.41
CA ASN A 7 -39.61 28.22 5.41
C ASN A 7 -39.72 26.70 5.39
N LEU A 8 -40.79 26.13 5.97
CA LEU A 8 -41.03 24.69 5.98
C LEU A 8 -41.29 24.12 4.57
N LYS A 9 -41.65 24.98 3.60
CA LYS A 9 -41.80 24.60 2.19
C LYS A 9 -40.47 24.62 1.42
N LYS A 10 -39.38 25.10 2.04
CA LYS A 10 -38.06 25.20 1.40
C LYS A 10 -37.31 23.87 1.53
N SER A 11 -36.68 23.46 0.43
CA SER A 11 -35.95 22.20 0.34
C SER A 11 -34.68 22.15 1.20
N TRP A 12 -34.12 23.30 1.55
CA TRP A 12 -32.92 23.42 2.37
C TRP A 12 -33.20 23.52 3.87
N HIS A 13 -34.47 23.70 4.29
CA HIS A 13 -34.80 23.88 5.69
C HIS A 13 -34.53 22.58 6.48
N PRO A 14 -33.79 22.63 7.60
CA PRO A 14 -33.32 21.42 8.30
C PRO A 14 -34.47 20.61 8.92
N SER A 15 -35.53 21.27 9.37
CA SER A 15 -36.71 20.63 9.98
C SER A 15 -37.66 19.98 8.97
N THR A 16 -37.36 20.03 7.67
CA THR A 16 -38.13 19.29 6.67
C THR A 16 -37.88 17.79 6.85
N MET A 17 -38.94 16.96 6.88
CA MET A 17 -38.84 15.50 7.07
C MET A 17 -37.77 14.82 6.21
N ARG A 18 -37.62 15.24 4.94
CA ARG A 18 -36.59 14.72 4.03
C ARG A 18 -35.16 15.01 4.48
N ASN A 19 -34.91 16.16 5.10
CA ASN A 19 -33.58 16.56 5.56
C ASN A 19 -33.27 15.90 6.92
N MET A 20 -34.27 15.85 7.81
CA MET A 20 -34.17 15.05 9.04
C MET A 20 -33.83 13.59 8.74
N GLU A 21 -34.49 12.97 7.75
CA GLU A 21 -34.20 11.59 7.33
C GLU A 21 -32.78 11.43 6.78
N LYS A 22 -32.29 12.41 6.00
CA LYS A 22 -30.90 12.40 5.49
C LYS A 22 -29.88 12.47 6.62
N VAL A 23 -30.10 13.37 7.59
CA VAL A 23 -29.24 13.51 8.77
C VAL A 23 -29.25 12.22 9.57
N TRP A 24 -30.43 11.66 9.85
CA TRP A 24 -30.56 10.40 10.57
C TRP A 24 -29.86 9.22 9.87
N LYS A 25 -29.97 9.11 8.54
CA LYS A 25 -29.24 8.10 7.77
C LYS A 25 -27.73 8.31 7.82
N ALA A 26 -27.25 9.55 7.85
CA ALA A 26 -25.83 9.87 7.96
C ALA A 26 -25.30 9.51 9.37
N GLU A 27 -26.03 9.86 10.42
CA GLU A 27 -25.72 9.50 11.80
C GLU A 27 -25.68 7.99 12.01
N GLN A 28 -26.67 7.26 11.50
CA GLN A 28 -26.68 5.78 11.53
C GLN A 28 -25.44 5.17 10.86
N LYS A 29 -25.04 5.67 9.69
CA LYS A 29 -23.83 5.20 9.01
C LYS A 29 -22.56 5.53 9.81
N TYR A 30 -22.50 6.72 10.38
CA TYR A 30 -21.38 7.13 11.22
C TYR A 30 -21.26 6.25 12.47
N ASP A 31 -22.37 5.93 13.12
CA ASP A 31 -22.39 5.05 14.29
C ASP A 31 -21.97 3.62 13.95
N GLN A 32 -22.40 3.09 12.79
CA GLN A 32 -21.94 1.78 12.31
C GLN A 32 -20.44 1.78 12.06
N GLU A 33 -19.91 2.81 11.40
CA GLU A 33 -18.49 2.91 11.11
C GLU A 33 -17.67 3.09 12.39
N LYS A 34 -18.13 3.92 13.32
CA LYS A 34 -17.51 4.10 14.63
C LYS A 34 -17.44 2.79 15.42
N LYS A 35 -18.50 1.98 15.37
CA LYS A 35 -18.51 0.64 15.99
C LYS A 35 -17.49 -0.29 15.34
N ARG A 36 -17.40 -0.33 14.00
CA ARG A 36 -16.37 -1.13 13.30
C ARG A 36 -14.95 -0.70 13.67
N ILE A 37 -14.70 0.60 13.70
CA ILE A 37 -13.40 1.15 14.08
C ILE A 37 -13.07 0.81 15.54
N ALA A 38 -14.04 0.91 16.45
CA ALA A 38 -13.82 0.58 17.86
C ALA A 38 -13.48 -0.90 18.06
N GLU A 39 -14.11 -1.78 17.28
CA GLU A 39 -13.82 -3.22 17.29
C GLU A 39 -12.40 -3.50 16.76
N LEU A 40 -12.02 -2.92 15.63
CA LEU A 40 -10.65 -3.04 15.11
C LEU A 40 -9.61 -2.49 16.09
N GLN A 41 -9.91 -1.38 16.77
CA GLN A 41 -9.03 -0.82 17.80
C GLN A 41 -8.92 -1.73 19.03
N ARG A 42 -9.97 -2.48 19.36
CA ARG A 42 -9.97 -3.48 20.42
C ARG A 42 -9.07 -4.65 20.04
N GLU A 43 -9.22 -5.18 18.83
CA GLU A 43 -8.37 -6.26 18.31
C GLU A 43 -6.88 -5.87 18.31
N ILE A 44 -6.53 -4.70 17.77
CA ILE A 44 -5.14 -4.21 17.76
C ILE A 44 -4.58 -4.08 19.19
N ARG A 45 -5.41 -3.65 20.16
CA ARG A 45 -4.97 -3.52 21.55
C ARG A 45 -4.71 -4.88 22.18
N GLU A 46 -5.55 -5.86 21.90
CA GLU A 46 -5.39 -7.24 22.37
C GLU A 46 -4.17 -7.91 21.75
N GLU A 47 -3.92 -7.70 20.46
CA GLU A 47 -2.71 -8.17 19.77
C GLU A 47 -1.45 -7.56 20.37
N ARG A 48 -1.40 -6.23 20.55
CA ARG A 48 -0.27 -5.56 21.20
C ARG A 48 -0.03 -6.06 22.63
N ALA A 49 -1.09 -6.27 23.41
CA ALA A 49 -0.95 -6.80 24.75
C ALA A 49 -0.33 -8.21 24.75
N ARG A 50 -0.69 -9.06 23.77
CA ARG A 50 -0.09 -10.39 23.59
C ARG A 50 1.37 -10.29 23.17
N GLU A 51 1.69 -9.41 22.22
CA GLU A 51 3.06 -9.15 21.77
C GLU A 51 3.94 -8.61 22.91
N ASP A 52 3.41 -7.71 23.74
CA ASP A 52 4.14 -7.16 24.89
C ASP A 52 4.46 -8.23 25.94
N ILE A 53 3.53 -9.15 26.21
CA ILE A 53 3.76 -10.30 27.10
C ILE A 53 4.84 -11.21 26.53
N GLN A 54 4.77 -11.53 25.23
CA GLN A 54 5.76 -12.36 24.56
C GLN A 54 7.15 -11.70 24.60
N LYS A 55 7.22 -10.42 24.23
CA LYS A 55 8.46 -9.65 24.25
C LYS A 55 9.07 -9.57 25.65
N TYR A 56 8.25 -9.42 26.68
CA TYR A 56 8.71 -9.46 28.08
C TYR A 56 9.31 -10.83 28.45
N ALA A 57 8.67 -11.93 28.02
CA ALA A 57 9.20 -13.28 28.25
C ALA A 57 10.52 -13.53 27.52
N GLU A 58 10.66 -13.02 26.30
CA GLU A 58 11.91 -13.04 25.52
C GLU A 58 13.01 -12.20 26.17
N GLU A 59 12.69 -10.99 26.66
CA GLU A 59 13.64 -10.13 27.37
C GLU A 59 14.15 -10.77 28.67
N LYS A 60 13.28 -11.49 29.38
CA LYS A 60 13.66 -12.28 30.56
C LYS A 60 14.44 -13.55 30.21
N GLY A 61 14.58 -13.90 28.93
CA GLY A 61 15.32 -15.08 28.47
C GLY A 61 14.63 -16.41 28.79
N VAL A 62 13.32 -16.39 29.08
CA VAL A 62 12.54 -17.63 29.33
C VAL A 62 12.13 -18.29 28.02
N VAL A 63 12.03 -17.49 26.93
CA VAL A 63 11.65 -17.95 25.60
C VAL A 63 12.69 -17.45 24.58
N GLU A 64 13.20 -18.36 23.75
CA GLU A 64 14.11 -18.03 22.64
C GLU A 64 13.40 -17.23 21.53
N LYS A 65 14.11 -16.25 20.94
CA LYS A 65 13.57 -15.43 19.84
C LYS A 65 13.30 -16.28 18.60
N LYS A 66 12.03 -16.35 18.17
CA LYS A 66 11.61 -17.07 16.96
C LYS A 66 11.80 -16.20 15.70
N ASP A 67 13.05 -15.92 15.34
CA ASP A 67 13.38 -15.13 14.14
C ASP A 67 12.83 -15.76 12.84
N ASN A 68 12.61 -17.08 12.83
CA ASN A 68 11.99 -17.81 11.71
C ASN A 68 10.51 -17.46 11.48
N MET A 69 9.77 -16.96 12.48
CA MET A 69 8.34 -16.67 12.35
C MET A 69 8.05 -15.46 11.44
N LYS A 70 8.99 -14.50 11.38
CA LYS A 70 8.89 -13.33 10.48
C LYS A 70 9.00 -13.69 9.00
N LEU A 71 9.64 -14.82 8.67
CA LEU A 71 9.81 -15.30 7.30
C LEU A 71 8.80 -16.40 6.93
N ASP A 72 7.95 -16.83 7.86
CA ASP A 72 6.97 -17.90 7.65
C ASP A 72 5.97 -17.53 6.53
N TRP A 73 5.53 -16.27 6.46
CA TRP A 73 4.66 -15.81 5.37
C TRP A 73 5.34 -15.83 3.99
N MET A 74 6.68 -15.71 3.94
CA MET A 74 7.46 -15.76 2.70
C MET A 74 7.69 -17.21 2.23
N TYR A 75 7.96 -18.12 3.17
CA TYR A 75 8.24 -19.53 2.88
C TYR A 75 6.98 -20.40 2.78
N LYS A 76 5.82 -19.93 3.25
CA LYS A 76 4.53 -20.61 3.06
C LYS A 76 4.12 -20.74 1.59
N GLY A 77 4.65 -19.91 0.70
CA GLY A 77 4.33 -19.95 -0.73
C GLY A 77 2.83 -19.81 -1.04
N PRO A 78 2.43 -19.84 -2.32
CA PRO A 78 1.02 -19.75 -2.70
C PRO A 78 0.16 -20.89 -2.12
N GLY A 79 0.76 -22.07 -1.92
CA GLY A 79 0.10 -23.25 -1.36
C GLY A 79 -0.14 -23.22 0.15
N GLY A 80 0.57 -22.38 0.90
CA GLY A 80 0.37 -22.22 2.35
C GLY A 80 -0.68 -21.16 2.73
N MET A 81 -1.22 -20.44 1.75
CA MET A 81 -2.32 -19.49 1.94
C MET A 81 -3.70 -20.18 1.93
N VAL A 82 -3.76 -21.42 1.49
CA VAL A 82 -4.99 -22.20 1.35
C VAL A 82 -4.78 -23.51 2.09
N ASP A 83 -5.42 -23.64 3.24
CA ASP A 83 -5.25 -24.75 4.17
C ASP A 83 -5.89 -26.02 3.59
N ARG A 84 -5.08 -26.92 3.03
CA ARG A 84 -5.54 -28.10 2.30
C ARG A 84 -6.21 -29.11 3.22
N GLU A 85 -5.75 -29.16 4.45
CA GLU A 85 -6.23 -29.99 5.53
C GLU A 85 -7.66 -29.61 5.93
N GLU A 86 -7.99 -28.31 5.90
CA GLU A 86 -9.34 -27.82 6.21
C GLU A 86 -10.39 -28.25 5.16
N TYR A 87 -10.01 -28.33 3.88
CA TYR A 87 -10.90 -28.86 2.81
C TYR A 87 -11.09 -30.37 2.92
N LEU A 88 -10.06 -31.12 3.33
CA LEU A 88 -10.17 -32.56 3.60
C LEU A 88 -11.12 -32.86 4.76
N LEU A 89 -11.25 -31.92 5.70
CA LEU A 89 -12.17 -31.99 6.83
C LEU A 89 -13.59 -31.48 6.51
N GLY A 90 -13.86 -31.12 5.25
CA GLY A 90 -15.21 -30.85 4.74
C GLY A 90 -15.61 -29.37 4.61
N ARG A 91 -14.66 -28.43 4.71
CA ARG A 91 -14.94 -27.02 4.38
C ARG A 91 -15.27 -26.88 2.88
N PRO A 92 -16.30 -26.10 2.48
CA PRO A 92 -16.63 -25.89 1.08
C PRO A 92 -15.47 -25.24 0.32
N ILE A 93 -15.25 -25.70 -0.91
CA ILE A 93 -14.14 -25.26 -1.78
C ILE A 93 -14.34 -23.80 -2.21
N ASP A 94 -13.35 -22.94 -1.91
CA ASP A 94 -13.35 -21.54 -2.36
C ASP A 94 -12.73 -21.39 -3.75
N LYS A 95 -13.09 -20.32 -4.46
CA LYS A 95 -12.55 -19.98 -5.80
C LYS A 95 -11.02 -19.86 -5.84
N SER A 96 -10.40 -19.51 -4.72
CA SER A 96 -8.93 -19.45 -4.60
C SER A 96 -8.29 -20.85 -4.71
N PHE A 97 -8.95 -21.87 -4.16
CA PHE A 97 -8.50 -23.26 -4.25
C PHE A 97 -8.60 -23.78 -5.70
N GLU A 98 -9.70 -23.46 -6.39
CA GLU A 98 -9.86 -23.80 -7.81
C GLU A 98 -8.77 -23.14 -8.69
N GLN A 99 -8.47 -21.86 -8.41
CA GLN A 99 -7.43 -21.14 -9.12
C GLN A 99 -6.03 -21.74 -8.86
N MET A 100 -5.72 -22.12 -7.62
CA MET A 100 -4.47 -22.82 -7.32
C MET A 100 -4.39 -24.18 -8.02
N GLN A 101 -5.46 -24.97 -7.97
CA GLN A 101 -5.48 -26.27 -8.64
C GLN A 101 -5.31 -26.10 -10.16
N HIS A 102 -5.86 -25.05 -10.75
CA HIS A 102 -5.66 -24.72 -12.15
C HIS A 102 -4.20 -24.33 -12.44
N THR A 103 -3.55 -23.57 -11.56
CA THR A 103 -2.12 -23.23 -11.72
C THR A 103 -1.20 -24.44 -11.54
N GLU A 104 -1.49 -25.33 -10.58
CA GLU A 104 -0.75 -26.59 -10.39
C GLU A 104 -0.95 -27.51 -11.59
N LYS A 105 -2.19 -27.68 -12.08
CA LYS A 105 -2.49 -28.49 -13.28
C LYS A 105 -1.85 -27.90 -14.53
N ALA A 106 -1.85 -26.59 -14.72
CA ALA A 106 -1.16 -25.93 -15.83
C ALA A 106 0.37 -26.12 -15.74
N SER A 107 0.94 -26.11 -14.52
CA SER A 107 2.36 -26.38 -14.30
C SER A 107 2.74 -27.86 -14.45
N ALA A 108 1.82 -28.79 -14.17
CA ALA A 108 2.04 -30.24 -14.29
C ALA A 108 1.75 -30.78 -15.71
N SER A 109 0.85 -30.14 -16.44
CA SER A 109 0.48 -30.51 -17.82
C SER A 109 1.46 -30.00 -18.87
N SER A 110 2.46 -29.20 -18.51
CA SER A 110 3.46 -28.66 -19.45
C SER A 110 4.64 -29.60 -19.73
N LYS A 111 4.58 -30.88 -19.31
CA LYS A 111 5.58 -31.88 -19.69
C LYS A 111 5.27 -32.66 -20.96
N ASN A 112 4.02 -32.71 -21.46
CA ASN A 112 3.71 -33.32 -22.76
C ASN A 112 2.42 -32.72 -23.31
N VAL A 113 2.36 -32.55 -24.63
CA VAL A 113 1.24 -32.05 -25.44
C VAL A 113 1.31 -30.56 -25.78
N VAL A 114 1.93 -30.32 -26.93
CA VAL A 114 1.78 -29.16 -27.79
C VAL A 114 0.37 -29.22 -28.41
N GLU A 115 -0.49 -28.26 -28.09
CA GLU A 115 -1.79 -28.04 -28.76
C GLU A 115 -2.04 -26.52 -28.75
N LEU A 116 -1.44 -25.73 -29.64
CA LEU A 116 -1.66 -25.48 -31.07
C LEU A 116 -2.90 -24.64 -31.45
N ASP A 117 -3.94 -24.45 -30.63
CA ASP A 117 -5.22 -23.95 -31.20
C ASP A 117 -5.62 -22.48 -30.92
N CYS A 118 -4.67 -21.57 -30.62
CA CYS A 118 -4.98 -20.15 -30.44
C CYS A 118 -3.93 -19.15 -30.95
N LEU A 119 -3.04 -19.51 -31.89
CA LEU A 119 -2.07 -18.55 -32.45
C LEU A 119 -2.19 -18.42 -33.97
N PRO A 120 -2.19 -17.18 -34.52
CA PRO A 120 -2.27 -16.96 -35.96
C PRO A 120 -1.07 -17.59 -36.67
N SER A 121 -1.35 -18.19 -37.83
CA SER A 121 -0.50 -19.08 -38.65
C SER A 121 0.77 -18.44 -39.27
N SER A 122 1.45 -17.51 -38.59
CA SER A 122 2.64 -16.83 -39.11
C SER A 122 3.87 -16.89 -38.20
N VAL A 123 3.79 -17.52 -37.01
CA VAL A 123 4.91 -17.50 -36.03
C VAL A 123 5.81 -18.73 -36.13
N PHE A 124 5.42 -19.78 -36.87
CA PHE A 124 6.19 -21.04 -36.94
C PHE A 124 7.07 -21.13 -38.18
N SER A 125 7.97 -20.17 -38.38
CA SER A 125 9.07 -20.34 -39.34
C SER A 125 10.31 -19.65 -38.82
N GLY A 126 11.20 -20.44 -38.21
CA GLY A 126 12.55 -20.01 -37.85
C GLY A 126 12.83 -20.11 -36.36
N ARG A 127 13.69 -21.05 -36.01
CA ARG A 127 14.28 -21.24 -34.68
C ARG A 127 14.85 -19.93 -34.12
N SER A 128 14.55 -19.60 -32.86
CA SER A 128 15.54 -19.02 -31.95
C SER A 128 15.04 -19.10 -30.50
N GLU A 129 15.84 -19.61 -29.54
CA GLU A 129 15.68 -19.27 -28.11
C GLU A 129 15.86 -17.75 -27.84
N GLN A 130 16.09 -16.97 -28.90
CA GLN A 130 16.22 -15.53 -28.99
C GLN A 130 14.87 -14.84 -29.33
N VAL A 131 13.72 -15.45 -29.00
CA VAL A 131 12.42 -14.75 -29.05
C VAL A 131 12.40 -13.63 -28.00
N ASP A 132 12.83 -12.48 -28.49
CA ASP A 132 12.60 -11.09 -28.09
C ASP A 132 12.91 -10.71 -26.65
N LEU A 133 14.20 -10.41 -26.40
CA LEU A 133 14.61 -9.55 -25.28
C LEU A 133 13.80 -8.24 -25.24
N ALA A 134 13.43 -7.69 -26.40
CA ALA A 134 12.57 -6.52 -26.51
C ALA A 134 11.18 -6.74 -25.91
N ARG A 135 10.57 -7.92 -26.12
CA ARG A 135 9.27 -8.28 -25.54
C ARG A 135 9.37 -8.50 -24.04
N LYS A 136 10.40 -9.21 -23.58
CA LYS A 136 10.68 -9.40 -22.14
C LYS A 136 10.92 -8.07 -21.42
N LEU A 137 11.59 -7.13 -22.08
CA LEU A 137 11.81 -5.78 -21.55
C LEU A 137 10.52 -4.96 -21.52
N GLN A 138 9.62 -5.14 -22.50
CA GLN A 138 8.31 -4.47 -22.51
C GLN A 138 7.33 -5.05 -21.48
N GLU A 139 7.43 -6.34 -21.18
CA GLU A 139 6.60 -7.06 -20.20
C GLU A 139 7.17 -7.01 -18.77
N ASP A 140 8.34 -6.39 -18.55
CA ASP A 140 8.95 -6.23 -17.22
C ASP A 140 8.06 -5.34 -16.31
N PRO A 141 7.68 -5.80 -15.11
CA PRO A 141 6.90 -5.00 -14.15
C PRO A 141 7.54 -3.63 -13.84
N LEU A 142 8.87 -3.55 -13.77
CA LEU A 142 9.57 -2.28 -13.52
C LEU A 142 9.45 -1.33 -14.70
N TYR A 143 9.51 -1.86 -15.93
CA TYR A 143 9.28 -1.08 -17.14
C TYR A 143 7.84 -0.56 -17.21
N ILE A 144 6.86 -1.38 -16.82
CA ILE A 144 5.44 -0.98 -16.74
C ILE A 144 5.25 0.17 -15.74
N ILE A 145 5.87 0.09 -14.56
CA ILE A 145 5.80 1.15 -13.54
C ILE A 145 6.41 2.45 -14.09
N LYS A 146 7.62 2.37 -14.67
CA LYS A 146 8.30 3.53 -15.25
C LYS A 146 7.52 4.16 -16.40
N LYS A 147 6.90 3.35 -17.26
CA LYS A 147 6.06 3.82 -18.36
C LYS A 147 4.83 4.58 -17.83
N LYS A 148 4.16 4.05 -16.80
CA LYS A 148 3.01 4.70 -16.14
C LYS A 148 3.40 6.02 -15.48
N GLU A 149 4.56 6.07 -14.84
CA GLU A 149 5.10 7.30 -14.24
C GLU A 149 5.33 8.38 -15.30
N ILE A 150 5.99 8.04 -16.40
CA ILE A 150 6.25 8.96 -17.52
C ILE A 150 4.93 9.43 -18.15
N GLU A 151 3.98 8.52 -18.36
CA GLU A 151 2.67 8.86 -18.92
C GLU A 151 1.92 9.85 -18.02
N SER A 152 1.82 9.56 -16.71
CA SER A 152 1.21 10.45 -15.72
C SER A 152 1.86 11.83 -15.71
N ARG A 153 3.20 11.89 -15.69
CA ARG A 153 3.95 13.15 -15.78
C ARG A 153 3.64 13.92 -17.06
N SER A 154 3.56 13.23 -18.20
CA SER A 154 3.24 13.85 -19.48
C SER A 154 1.79 14.37 -19.54
N GLN A 155 0.84 13.66 -18.94
CA GLN A 155 -0.56 14.07 -18.88
C GLN A 155 -0.73 15.34 -18.04
N ILE A 156 0.02 15.46 -16.95
CA ILE A 156 0.09 16.69 -16.15
C ILE A 156 0.64 17.84 -17.00
N LEU A 157 1.76 17.62 -17.70
CA LEU A 157 2.42 18.65 -18.51
C LEU A 157 1.59 19.10 -19.74
N ARG A 158 0.85 18.18 -20.37
CA ARG A 158 -0.03 18.49 -21.52
C ARG A 158 -1.19 19.42 -21.15
N ASN A 159 -1.59 19.47 -19.87
CA ASN A 159 -2.68 20.31 -19.41
C ASN A 159 -2.15 21.58 -18.70
N PRO A 160 -2.18 22.75 -19.34
CA PRO A 160 -1.65 23.99 -18.76
C PRO A 160 -2.46 24.50 -17.55
N VAL A 161 -3.72 24.08 -17.39
CA VAL A 161 -4.57 24.44 -16.25
C VAL A 161 -4.16 23.65 -15.00
N LYS A 162 -3.97 22.33 -15.13
CA LYS A 162 -3.49 21.47 -14.01
C LYS A 162 -2.09 21.87 -13.54
N LEU A 163 -1.21 22.27 -14.46
CA LEU A 163 0.12 22.79 -14.10
C LEU A 163 0.04 24.06 -13.26
N LYS A 164 -0.83 25.02 -13.63
CA LYS A 164 -1.02 26.25 -12.84
C LYS A 164 -1.56 25.95 -11.44
N GLN A 165 -2.53 25.04 -11.33
CA GLN A 165 -3.07 24.59 -10.04
C GLN A 165 -1.99 23.93 -9.16
N LEU A 166 -1.16 23.05 -9.73
CA LEU A 166 -0.05 22.44 -9.00
C LEU A 166 1.01 23.48 -8.59
N GLN A 167 1.32 24.43 -9.46
CA GLN A 167 2.26 25.51 -9.16
C GLN A 167 1.75 26.42 -8.03
N GLU A 168 0.45 26.72 -8.03
CA GLU A 168 -0.20 27.48 -6.96
C GLU A 168 -0.20 26.70 -5.64
N LEU A 169 -0.52 25.41 -5.66
CA LEU A 169 -0.42 24.54 -4.48
C LEU A 169 1.01 24.44 -3.94
N VAL A 170 2.02 24.34 -4.80
CA VAL A 170 3.42 24.33 -4.37
C VAL A 170 3.82 25.67 -3.76
N ARG A 171 3.43 26.79 -4.39
CA ARG A 171 3.67 28.14 -3.84
C ARG A 171 3.04 28.30 -2.47
N THR A 172 1.77 27.97 -2.31
CA THR A 172 1.07 28.07 -1.02
C THR A 172 1.68 27.15 0.04
N ASN A 173 2.14 25.94 -0.32
CA ASN A 173 2.84 25.07 0.63
C ASN A 173 4.23 25.61 1.02
N LEU A 174 4.94 26.29 0.11
CA LEU A 174 6.23 26.92 0.40
C LEU A 174 6.06 28.18 1.26
N ASP A 175 4.98 28.94 1.10
CA ASP A 175 4.63 30.09 1.93
C ASP A 175 4.16 29.69 3.34
N VAL A 176 3.81 28.40 3.54
CA VAL A 176 3.38 27.82 4.84
C VAL A 176 4.54 27.11 5.56
N LEU A 177 5.73 26.98 4.98
CA LEU A 177 6.91 26.68 5.76
C LEU A 177 7.29 27.94 6.55
N PRO A 178 7.11 27.98 7.88
CA PRO A 178 7.61 29.11 8.64
C PRO A 178 9.11 29.20 8.38
N ALA A 179 9.59 30.41 8.12
CA ALA A 179 11.00 30.77 8.12
C ALA A 179 11.63 30.57 9.52
N CYS A 180 11.57 29.36 10.06
CA CYS A 180 12.28 28.90 11.25
C CYS A 180 13.54 28.16 10.81
N VAL A 181 14.31 28.76 9.90
CA VAL A 181 15.74 28.46 9.72
C VAL A 181 16.51 29.77 9.92
N CYS A 182 16.37 30.36 11.10
CA CYS A 182 17.20 31.45 11.58
C CYS A 182 17.33 31.31 13.11
N TYR A 183 18.37 30.60 13.53
CA TYR A 183 19.18 30.71 14.76
C TYR A 183 19.83 29.36 15.11
N ILE A 184 20.60 28.79 14.17
CA ILE A 184 21.77 28.02 14.57
C ILE A 184 22.84 29.06 14.87
N CYS A 185 23.08 29.26 16.16
CA CYS A 185 24.08 30.15 16.73
C CYS A 185 25.49 29.81 16.18
N PRO A 186 26.16 30.71 15.43
CA PRO A 186 27.50 30.44 14.91
C PRO A 186 28.62 30.74 15.93
N SER A 187 28.42 30.42 17.22
CA SER A 187 29.39 30.77 18.27
C SER A 187 29.94 29.61 19.10
N VAL A 188 29.82 28.36 18.62
CA VAL A 188 30.51 27.22 19.24
C VAL A 188 31.09 26.29 18.18
N LEU A 189 32.05 26.79 17.39
CA LEU A 189 32.93 25.95 16.56
C LEU A 189 34.23 26.72 16.25
N LEU A 190 34.90 27.22 17.29
CA LEU A 190 36.23 27.81 17.15
C LEU A 190 37.08 27.70 18.40
N VAL A 191 37.13 26.51 19.01
CA VAL A 191 38.26 26.11 19.85
C VAL A 191 38.37 24.58 19.77
N GLY A 192 39.45 24.04 19.22
CA GLY A 192 39.76 22.61 19.44
C GLY A 192 40.47 21.79 18.35
N LEU A 193 40.92 22.36 17.22
CA LEU A 193 41.65 21.57 16.20
C LEU A 193 42.83 22.33 15.59
N TYR A 194 43.75 22.85 16.41
CA TYR A 194 45.07 23.31 15.95
C TYR A 194 46.15 23.15 17.03
N THR A 195 46.30 21.94 17.58
CA THR A 195 47.53 21.56 18.33
C THR A 195 47.79 20.06 18.19
N LEU A 196 47.93 19.54 16.96
CA LEU A 196 48.41 18.18 16.70
C LEU A 196 48.99 18.10 15.27
N SER A 197 49.99 18.93 14.99
CA SER A 197 50.90 18.74 13.84
C SER A 197 52.17 19.59 14.03
N ALA A 198 52.97 19.26 15.06
CA ALA A 198 54.36 19.72 15.20
C ALA A 198 55.10 18.98 16.32
N THR A 199 55.15 17.65 16.27
CA THR A 199 56.14 16.87 17.03
C THR A 199 56.68 15.76 16.14
N LEU A 200 57.44 16.19 15.13
CA LEU A 200 58.40 15.39 14.38
C LEU A 200 59.50 16.34 13.91
N TYR A 201 60.35 16.83 14.82
CA TYR A 201 61.73 17.25 14.56
C TYR A 201 62.50 17.28 15.88
N LEU A 202 63.40 16.30 16.02
CA LEU A 202 64.74 16.37 16.63
C LEU A 202 64.96 17.36 17.79
N CYS A 203 64.94 16.87 19.03
CA CYS A 203 66.13 16.66 19.89
C CYS A 203 65.73 16.04 21.22
#